data_AF-A0A3D9BPS5-F1
#
_entry.id   AF-A0A3D9BPS5-F1
#
_cell.length_a   1.000
_cell.length_b   1.000
_cell.length_c   1.000
_cell.angle_alpha   90.00
_cell.angle_beta   90.00
_cell.angle_gamma   90.00
#
_symmetry.space_group_name_H-M   'P 1'
#
loop_
_entity.id
_entity.type
_entity.pdbx_description
1 polymer ?
#
loop_
_entity_poly.entity_id
_entity_poly.type
_entity_poly.pdbx_seq_one_letter_code
_entity_poly.pdbx_strand_id
1 'polypeptide(L)'
;MAEAMSDENNIVDPITLIQEELDNLEKVLKTKTENNTFLKKRKFGLVAAKEYFTPRTQSEHKSLNHDFYLRTREDFFGKPIYENDHYRDYAITKDKVLRLRLLHPDKDEAILGVDLVYEHFNMENETVRFAHMQYKTWNNNTLYESASSNMRSQLIKMKHHICDSKFCEGPDEKRGEYRFPYCAAFLRPTAKLQHSDSKLITSGYHIPLCQTLALLDRDGKLTKKSIKEKSITGSIFEELFVNNIAGSRWITIEKLEQFYYEKGINSSLNTIRIHAQEVDTYGEYDKIKKRGD
;
A
#
# COMPACT_ATOMS: atom_id res chain seq x y z
N MET A 1 3.43 -11.19 31.21
CA MET A 1 3.57 -10.27 32.36
C MET A 1 2.72 -9.02 32.18
N ALA A 2 2.91 -8.22 31.12
CA ALA A 2 2.07 -7.05 30.86
C ALA A 2 0.56 -7.37 30.75
N GLU A 3 0.18 -8.39 29.97
CA GLU A 3 -1.21 -8.89 29.90
C GLU A 3 -1.74 -9.42 31.23
N ALA A 4 -0.86 -9.99 32.08
CA ALA A 4 -1.24 -10.53 33.38
C ALA A 4 -1.35 -9.45 34.48
N MET A 5 -0.83 -8.25 34.23
CA MET A 5 -0.87 -7.08 35.12
C MET A 5 -1.83 -6.00 34.62
N SER A 6 -2.45 -6.22 33.46
CA SER A 6 -3.48 -5.32 32.92
C SER A 6 -4.85 -5.74 33.45
N ASP A 7 -5.69 -4.77 33.82
CA ASP A 7 -7.09 -4.97 34.17
C ASP A 7 -8.02 -4.19 33.21
N GLU A 8 -9.33 -4.33 33.38
CA GLU A 8 -10.33 -3.67 32.51
C GLU A 8 -10.23 -2.14 32.50
N ASN A 9 -9.56 -1.54 33.49
CA ASN A 9 -9.43 -0.09 33.64
C ASN A 9 -7.99 0.42 33.42
N ASN A 10 -6.99 -0.46 33.36
CA ASN A 10 -5.59 -0.09 33.27
C ASN A 10 -4.78 -1.06 32.38
N ILE A 11 -4.51 -0.62 31.16
CA ILE A 11 -3.69 -1.36 30.19
C ILE A 11 -2.22 -1.04 30.45
N VAL A 12 -1.45 -2.02 30.90
CA VAL A 12 -0.03 -1.84 31.21
C VAL A 12 0.82 -2.14 29.98
N ASP A 13 1.50 -1.11 29.46
CA ASP A 13 2.42 -1.25 28.32
C ASP A 13 3.69 -2.03 28.74
N PRO A 14 4.08 -3.09 28.01
CA PRO A 14 5.35 -3.79 28.21
C PRO A 14 6.58 -2.89 28.35
N ILE A 15 6.61 -1.76 27.63
CA ILE A 15 7.73 -0.81 27.68
C ILE A 15 7.82 -0.14 29.05
N THR A 16 6.68 0.19 29.66
CA THR A 16 6.60 0.83 30.99
C THR A 16 7.14 -0.10 32.07
N LEU A 17 6.77 -1.37 32.04
CA LEU A 17 7.29 -2.37 33.00
C LEU A 17 8.80 -2.57 32.87
N ILE A 18 9.31 -2.62 31.63
CA ILE A 18 10.75 -2.74 31.38
C ILE A 18 11.49 -1.49 31.87
N GLN A 19 10.90 -0.31 31.70
CA GLN A 19 11.49 0.94 32.17
C GLN A 19 11.54 1.02 33.69
N GLU A 20 10.47 0.65 34.39
CA GLU A 20 10.44 0.61 35.86
C GLU A 20 11.48 -0.37 36.43
N GLU A 21 11.64 -1.54 35.79
CA GLU A 21 12.65 -2.52 36.20
C GLU A 21 14.08 -2.02 35.93
N LEU A 22 14.30 -1.33 34.80
CA LEU A 22 15.57 -0.66 34.49
C LEU A 22 15.90 0.42 35.52
N ASP A 23 14.94 1.28 35.89
CA ASP A 23 15.14 2.37 36.85
C ASP A 23 15.49 1.82 38.24
N ASN A 24 14.82 0.74 38.65
CA ASN A 24 15.12 0.04 39.90
C ASN A 24 16.52 -0.59 39.88
N LEU A 25 16.91 -1.23 38.77
CA LEU A 25 18.26 -1.78 38.61
C LEU A 25 19.34 -0.69 38.60
N GLU A 26 19.09 0.46 38.00
CA GLU A 26 20.01 1.59 38.01
C GLU A 26 20.21 2.17 39.41
N LYS A 27 19.15 2.26 40.22
CA LYS A 27 19.25 2.68 41.63
C LYS A 27 20.10 1.70 42.45
N VAL A 28 19.95 0.39 42.22
CA VAL A 28 20.73 -0.66 42.91
C VAL A 28 22.19 -0.67 42.45
N LEU A 29 22.45 -0.41 41.16
CA LEU A 29 23.82 -0.31 40.63
C LEU A 29 24.55 0.95 41.10
N LYS A 30 23.84 2.04 41.40
CA LYS A 30 24.44 3.28 41.96
C LYS A 30 24.85 3.15 43.42
N THR A 31 24.19 2.29 44.19
CA THR A 31 24.46 2.09 45.63
C THR A 31 25.50 1.00 45.91
N LYS A 32 25.86 0.17 44.93
CA LYS A 32 26.88 -0.89 45.09
C LYS A 32 28.18 -0.52 44.39
N THR A 33 29.28 -0.52 45.14
CA THR A 33 30.66 -0.22 44.68
C THR A 33 31.39 -1.42 44.05
N GLU A 34 30.87 -2.64 44.19
CA GLU A 34 31.48 -3.85 43.62
C GLU A 34 31.01 -4.14 42.20
N ASN A 35 31.91 -4.70 41.39
CA ASN A 35 31.71 -4.98 39.98
C ASN A 35 30.72 -6.16 39.78
N ASN A 36 29.42 -5.87 39.85
CA ASN A 36 28.37 -6.88 39.81
C ASN A 36 27.99 -7.27 38.38
N THR A 37 28.73 -8.24 37.83
CA THR A 37 28.57 -8.77 36.46
C THR A 37 27.15 -9.28 36.18
N PHE A 38 26.48 -9.85 37.18
CA PHE A 38 25.11 -10.37 37.04
C PHE A 38 24.09 -9.25 36.78
N LEU A 39 24.13 -8.18 37.59
CA LEU A 39 23.23 -7.03 37.42
C LEU A 39 23.47 -6.30 36.10
N LYS A 40 24.73 -6.22 35.65
CA LYS A 40 25.08 -5.67 34.33
C LYS A 40 24.54 -6.51 33.18
N LYS A 41 24.61 -7.85 33.27
CA LYS A 41 24.03 -8.76 32.27
C LYS A 41 22.50 -8.67 32.22
N ARG A 42 21.84 -8.54 33.39
CA ARG A 42 20.40 -8.31 33.47
C ARG A 42 20.00 -6.96 32.89
N LYS A 43 20.74 -5.89 33.21
CA LYS A 43 20.55 -4.56 32.60
C LYS A 43 20.69 -4.64 31.07
N PHE A 44 21.72 -5.31 30.56
CA PHE A 44 21.90 -5.49 29.12
C PHE A 44 20.72 -6.23 28.49
N GLY A 45 20.23 -7.31 29.12
CA GLY A 45 19.04 -8.03 28.67
C GLY A 45 17.77 -7.17 28.65
N LEU A 46 17.56 -6.33 29.67
CA LEU A 46 16.43 -5.40 29.73
C LEU A 46 16.56 -4.24 28.75
N VAL A 47 17.77 -3.75 28.49
CA VAL A 47 18.03 -2.75 27.43
C VAL A 47 17.73 -3.35 26.06
N ALA A 48 18.17 -4.58 25.79
CA ALA A 48 17.87 -5.29 24.54
C ALA A 48 16.36 -5.58 24.40
N ALA A 49 15.68 -5.98 25.49
CA ALA A 49 14.24 -6.15 25.51
C ALA A 49 13.51 -4.82 25.29
N LYS A 50 13.94 -3.73 25.94
CA LYS A 50 13.41 -2.39 25.71
C LYS A 50 13.58 -2.00 24.26
N GLU A 51 14.75 -2.22 23.66
CA GLU A 51 15.01 -1.93 22.25
C GLU A 51 14.13 -2.77 21.31
N TYR A 52 13.89 -4.03 21.66
CA TYR A 52 13.00 -4.94 20.93
C TYR A 52 11.54 -4.49 20.96
N PHE A 53 11.05 -4.05 22.14
CA PHE A 53 9.67 -3.56 22.30
C PHE A 53 9.50 -2.10 21.91
N THR A 54 10.57 -1.31 21.82
CA THR A 54 10.51 0.07 21.34
C THR A 54 10.18 0.05 19.85
N PRO A 55 9.07 0.66 19.40
CA PRO A 55 8.74 0.70 17.99
C PRO A 55 9.85 1.43 17.22
N ARG A 56 10.65 0.67 16.45
CA ARG A 56 11.64 1.27 15.57
C ARG A 56 10.91 2.21 14.60
N THR A 57 11.38 3.43 14.43
CA THR A 57 10.88 4.37 13.42
C THR A 57 11.11 3.77 12.03
N GLN A 58 10.09 3.08 11.50
CA GLN A 58 10.13 2.58 10.14
C GLN A 58 9.66 3.67 9.16
N SER A 59 10.36 3.77 8.03
CA SER A 59 10.06 4.70 6.95
C SER A 59 8.96 4.19 6.04
N GLU A 60 8.29 5.10 5.33
CA GLU A 60 7.29 4.84 4.27
C GLU A 60 7.75 3.76 3.28
N HIS A 61 9.01 3.86 2.85
CA HIS A 61 9.70 2.90 2.00
C HIS A 61 9.59 1.45 2.50
N LYS A 62 9.64 1.20 3.82
CA LYS A 62 9.56 -0.17 4.36
C LYS A 62 8.14 -0.75 4.30
N SER A 63 7.12 0.06 4.60
CA SER A 63 5.72 -0.38 4.45
C SER A 63 5.38 -0.66 2.99
N LEU A 64 5.88 0.18 2.09
CA LEU A 64 5.70 0.01 0.67
C LEU A 64 6.41 -1.23 0.14
N ASN A 65 7.69 -1.43 0.49
CA ASN A 65 8.43 -2.62 0.09
C ASN A 65 7.81 -3.90 0.65
N HIS A 66 7.26 -3.87 1.86
CA HIS A 66 6.55 -5.02 2.40
C HIS A 66 5.31 -5.36 1.58
N ASP A 67 4.47 -4.37 1.30
CA ASP A 67 3.28 -4.56 0.49
C ASP A 67 3.61 -4.93 -0.96
N PHE A 68 4.66 -4.37 -1.55
CA PHE A 68 5.04 -4.65 -2.93
C PHE A 68 5.77 -5.99 -3.05
N TYR A 69 6.84 -6.18 -2.27
CA TYR A 69 7.76 -7.32 -2.40
C TYR A 69 7.37 -8.54 -1.57
N LEU A 70 7.01 -8.35 -0.30
CA LEU A 70 6.91 -9.44 0.68
C LEU A 70 5.50 -10.02 0.83
N ARG A 71 4.47 -9.25 0.46
CA ARG A 71 3.08 -9.68 0.58
C ARG A 71 2.72 -10.69 -0.51
N THR A 72 2.46 -11.93 -0.10
CA THR A 72 1.83 -12.92 -0.95
C THR A 72 0.40 -12.48 -1.26
N ARG A 73 0.05 -12.43 -2.56
CA ARG A 73 -1.29 -12.10 -3.03
C ARG A 73 -1.91 -13.24 -3.84
N GLU A 74 -1.37 -14.45 -3.70
CA GLU A 74 -1.81 -15.63 -4.45
C GLU A 74 -3.31 -15.90 -4.29
N ASP A 75 -3.86 -15.65 -3.10
CA ASP A 75 -5.29 -15.80 -2.79
C ASP A 75 -6.20 -14.91 -3.64
N PHE A 76 -5.69 -13.78 -4.15
CA PHE A 76 -6.46 -12.80 -4.91
C PHE A 76 -6.04 -12.69 -6.38
N PHE A 77 -4.73 -12.76 -6.67
CA PHE A 77 -4.15 -12.41 -7.97
C PHE A 77 -3.44 -13.58 -8.66
N GLY A 78 -3.28 -14.73 -7.99
CA GLY A 78 -2.46 -15.83 -8.50
C GLY A 78 -0.96 -15.59 -8.40
N LYS A 79 -0.16 -16.41 -9.11
CA LYS A 79 1.30 -16.31 -9.09
C LYS A 79 1.80 -15.20 -10.04
N PRO A 80 2.90 -14.51 -9.69
CA PRO A 80 3.49 -13.52 -10.58
C PRO A 80 4.00 -14.20 -11.86
N ILE A 81 3.69 -13.60 -13.01
CA ILE A 81 4.15 -14.04 -14.34
C ILE A 81 5.44 -13.33 -14.74
N TYR A 82 5.60 -12.09 -14.29
CA TYR A 82 6.80 -11.29 -14.51
C TYR A 82 7.01 -10.37 -13.31
N GLU A 83 8.27 -10.17 -12.95
CA GLU A 83 8.65 -9.30 -11.84
C GLU A 83 9.98 -8.60 -12.16
N ASN A 84 10.02 -7.30 -11.87
CA ASN A 84 11.25 -6.54 -11.74
C ASN A 84 11.11 -5.51 -10.60
N ASP A 85 12.11 -4.62 -10.47
CA ASP A 85 12.15 -3.63 -9.41
C ASP A 85 11.05 -2.56 -9.49
N HIS A 86 10.46 -2.35 -10.67
CA HIS A 86 9.47 -1.28 -10.91
C HIS A 86 8.03 -1.79 -11.08
N TYR A 87 7.83 -3.05 -11.46
CA TYR A 87 6.50 -3.63 -11.59
C TYR A 87 6.47 -5.14 -11.42
N ARG A 88 5.30 -5.64 -10.99
CA ARG A 88 4.96 -7.05 -10.83
C ARG A 88 3.65 -7.34 -11.55
N ASP A 89 3.69 -8.32 -12.44
CA ASP A 89 2.54 -8.73 -13.24
C ASP A 89 1.99 -10.06 -12.73
N TYR A 90 0.67 -10.14 -12.64
CA TYR A 90 -0.08 -11.29 -12.17
C TYR A 90 -1.12 -11.68 -13.22
N ALA A 91 -1.18 -12.96 -13.58
CA ALA A 91 -2.24 -13.48 -14.43
C ALA A 91 -3.47 -13.79 -13.58
N ILE A 92 -4.54 -12.99 -13.72
CA ILE A 92 -5.82 -13.26 -13.04
C ILE A 92 -6.61 -14.32 -13.82
N THR A 93 -6.74 -14.12 -15.12
CA THR A 93 -7.35 -15.07 -16.07
C THR A 93 -6.56 -15.05 -17.37
N LYS A 94 -6.91 -15.91 -18.33
CA LYS A 94 -6.28 -15.97 -19.65
C LYS A 94 -6.12 -14.59 -20.32
N ASP A 95 -7.16 -13.77 -20.27
CA ASP A 95 -7.20 -12.47 -20.96
C ASP A 95 -7.12 -11.27 -20.01
N LYS A 96 -6.76 -11.50 -18.73
CA LYS A 96 -6.68 -10.44 -17.72
C LYS A 96 -5.37 -10.48 -16.95
N VAL A 97 -4.68 -9.35 -16.97
CA VAL A 97 -3.41 -9.15 -16.28
C VAL A 97 -3.56 -8.04 -15.26
N LEU A 98 -3.07 -8.25 -14.05
CA LEU A 98 -2.92 -7.20 -13.04
C LEU A 98 -1.44 -6.85 -12.91
N ARG A 99 -1.12 -5.59 -13.10
CA ARG A 99 0.19 -5.03 -12.79
C ARG A 99 0.12 -4.20 -11.51
N LEU A 100 1.07 -4.43 -10.62
CA LEU A 100 1.43 -3.50 -9.57
C LEU A 100 2.67 -2.75 -10.04
N ARG A 101 2.61 -1.43 -10.12
CA ARG A 101 3.73 -0.57 -10.50
C ARG A 101 4.19 0.26 -9.31
N LEU A 102 5.44 0.09 -8.94
CA LEU A 102 6.12 0.86 -7.93
C LEU A 102 6.73 2.11 -8.58
N LEU A 103 6.42 3.29 -8.03
CA LEU A 103 6.94 4.58 -8.48
C LEU A 103 7.90 5.22 -7.47
N HIS A 104 8.12 4.57 -6.33
CA HIS A 104 8.93 5.09 -5.22
C HIS A 104 10.21 4.27 -5.01
N PRO A 105 11.35 4.91 -4.66
CA PRO A 105 11.59 6.35 -4.65
C PRO A 105 12.15 6.80 -6.01
N ASP A 106 11.27 7.18 -6.95
CA ASP A 106 11.72 7.58 -8.29
C ASP A 106 11.22 8.97 -8.68
N LYS A 107 11.78 9.49 -9.78
CA LYS A 107 11.32 10.72 -10.42
C LYS A 107 9.82 10.68 -10.72
N ASP A 108 9.28 9.50 -10.97
CA ASP A 108 7.88 9.28 -11.33
C ASP A 108 6.95 9.56 -10.13
N GLU A 109 7.34 9.22 -8.89
CA GLU A 109 6.62 9.65 -7.67
C GLU A 109 6.59 11.17 -7.58
N ALA A 110 7.71 11.84 -7.83
CA ALA A 110 7.77 13.30 -7.78
C ALA A 110 6.87 13.95 -8.83
N ILE A 111 6.61 13.29 -9.97
CA ILE A 111 5.74 13.77 -11.03
C ILE A 111 4.27 13.52 -10.68
N LEU A 112 3.88 12.28 -10.37
CA LEU A 112 2.48 11.91 -10.14
C LEU A 112 1.98 12.17 -8.72
N GLY A 113 2.89 12.21 -7.74
CA GLY A 113 2.57 12.20 -6.32
C GLY A 113 1.97 10.88 -5.86
N VAL A 114 2.48 9.76 -6.39
CA VAL A 114 1.95 8.40 -6.18
C VAL A 114 3.10 7.43 -5.93
N ASP A 115 2.94 6.54 -4.96
CA ASP A 115 3.95 5.51 -4.65
C ASP A 115 3.71 4.18 -5.36
N LEU A 116 2.43 3.79 -5.49
CA LEU A 116 2.03 2.50 -6.05
C LEU A 116 0.80 2.65 -6.96
N VAL A 117 0.82 2.02 -8.13
CA VAL A 117 -0.31 1.96 -9.06
C VAL A 117 -0.74 0.52 -9.24
N TYR A 118 -2.04 0.27 -9.05
CA TYR A 118 -2.69 -0.95 -9.49
C TYR A 118 -3.22 -0.73 -10.91
N GLU A 119 -2.88 -1.58 -11.86
CA GLU A 119 -3.34 -1.54 -13.24
C GLU A 119 -3.96 -2.89 -13.61
N HIS A 120 -5.23 -2.93 -13.97
CA HIS A 120 -5.93 -4.15 -14.38
C HIS A 120 -6.24 -4.05 -15.86
N PHE A 121 -5.54 -4.86 -16.65
CA PHE A 121 -5.65 -4.96 -18.09
C PHE A 121 -6.65 -6.04 -18.47
N ASN A 122 -7.53 -5.69 -19.40
CA ASN A 122 -8.38 -6.61 -20.13
C ASN A 122 -7.87 -6.65 -21.58
N MET A 123 -7.18 -7.73 -21.92
CA MET A 123 -6.52 -7.88 -23.21
C MET A 123 -7.51 -8.16 -24.34
N GLU A 124 -8.66 -8.78 -24.04
CA GLU A 124 -9.73 -9.03 -25.01
C GLU A 124 -10.29 -7.74 -25.59
N ASN A 125 -10.44 -6.71 -24.75
CA ASN A 125 -11.00 -5.42 -25.13
C ASN A 125 -9.96 -4.32 -25.29
N GLU A 126 -8.66 -4.62 -25.15
CA GLU A 126 -7.56 -3.65 -25.12
C GLU A 126 -7.83 -2.45 -24.18
N THR A 127 -8.43 -2.74 -23.02
CA THR A 127 -8.77 -1.73 -22.03
C THR A 127 -8.04 -1.97 -20.72
N VAL A 128 -7.88 -0.90 -19.95
CA VAL A 128 -7.23 -0.90 -18.65
C VAL A 128 -8.01 -0.04 -17.68
N ARG A 129 -8.00 -0.46 -16.42
CA ARG A 129 -8.46 0.32 -15.27
C ARG A 129 -7.30 0.46 -14.28
N PHE A 130 -7.30 1.51 -13.49
CA PHE A 130 -6.23 1.70 -12.52
C PHE A 130 -6.69 2.28 -11.19
N ALA A 131 -5.84 2.17 -10.18
CA ALA A 131 -5.97 2.87 -8.91
C ALA A 131 -4.58 3.28 -8.40
N HIS A 132 -4.42 4.56 -8.10
CA HIS A 132 -3.18 5.15 -7.61
C HIS A 132 -3.23 5.27 -6.09
N MET A 133 -2.13 4.91 -5.43
CA MET A 133 -1.98 4.88 -3.98
C MET A 133 -0.81 5.75 -3.56
N GLN A 134 -1.07 6.73 -2.70
CA GLN A 134 -0.02 7.38 -1.92
C GLN A 134 0.00 6.78 -0.53
N TYR A 135 1.14 6.22 -0.14
CA TYR A 135 1.43 5.73 1.18
C TYR A 135 1.87 6.89 2.06
N LYS A 136 1.42 6.88 3.32
CA LYS A 136 1.98 7.75 4.37
C LYS A 136 2.04 7.00 5.68
N THR A 137 3.14 7.12 6.39
CA THR A 137 3.25 6.57 7.74
C THR A 137 2.57 7.51 8.72
N TRP A 138 1.72 6.95 9.59
CA TRP A 138 1.08 7.70 10.68
C TRP A 138 1.54 7.20 12.05
N ASN A 139 1.53 8.09 13.04
CA ASN A 139 1.92 7.79 14.41
C ASN A 139 0.70 7.81 15.31
N ASN A 140 0.55 6.80 16.18
CA ASN A 140 -0.57 6.70 17.12
C ASN A 140 -1.93 6.94 16.45
N ASN A 141 -2.16 6.31 15.29
CA ASN A 141 -3.41 6.40 14.53
C ASN A 141 -3.77 7.83 14.06
N THR A 142 -2.79 8.73 13.98
CA THR A 142 -2.98 10.12 13.54
C THR A 142 -1.91 10.53 12.53
N LEU A 143 -2.34 11.11 11.42
CA LEU A 143 -1.50 11.71 10.40
C LEU A 143 -1.76 13.22 10.38
N TYR A 144 -0.78 14.01 10.78
CA TYR A 144 -0.85 15.47 10.69
C TYR A 144 -0.34 15.93 9.34
N GLU A 145 -1.00 16.91 8.73
CA GLU A 145 -0.53 17.50 7.48
C GLU A 145 0.85 18.14 7.64
N SER A 146 1.05 18.82 8.77
CA SER A 146 2.32 19.45 9.13
C SER A 146 3.48 18.47 9.36
N ALA A 147 3.20 17.17 9.56
CA ALA A 147 4.23 16.17 9.80
C ALA A 147 4.97 15.74 8.52
N SER A 148 4.41 16.03 7.34
CA SER A 148 5.01 15.71 6.05
C SER A 148 4.92 16.94 5.13
N SER A 149 6.06 17.60 4.92
CA SER A 149 6.15 18.86 4.16
C SER A 149 5.71 18.73 2.70
N ASN A 150 5.64 17.52 2.15
CA ASN A 150 5.26 17.24 0.76
C ASN A 150 3.93 16.50 0.60
N MET A 151 3.26 16.06 1.67
CA MET A 151 2.05 15.25 1.53
C MET A 151 0.95 16.00 0.78
N ARG A 152 0.66 17.24 1.16
CA ARG A 152 -0.40 18.02 0.50
C ARG A 152 -0.09 18.25 -0.98
N SER A 153 1.15 18.57 -1.32
CA SER A 153 1.53 18.79 -2.72
C SER A 153 1.43 17.51 -3.55
N GLN A 154 1.78 16.35 -2.99
CA GLN A 154 1.55 15.04 -3.63
C GLN A 154 0.06 14.78 -3.85
N LEU A 155 -0.78 14.96 -2.83
CA LEU A 155 -2.23 14.76 -2.94
C LEU A 155 -2.88 15.69 -3.97
N ILE A 156 -2.41 16.94 -4.08
CA ILE A 156 -2.89 17.88 -5.09
C ILE A 156 -2.45 17.46 -6.51
N LYS A 157 -1.23 16.95 -6.69
CA LYS A 157 -0.79 16.37 -7.98
C LYS A 157 -1.66 15.19 -8.38
N MET A 158 -1.94 14.26 -7.45
CA MET A 158 -2.87 13.15 -7.69
C MET A 158 -4.25 13.66 -8.11
N LYS A 159 -4.78 14.68 -7.42
CA LYS A 159 -6.09 15.25 -7.76
C LYS A 159 -6.07 15.80 -9.18
N HIS A 160 -5.04 16.57 -9.53
CA HIS A 160 -4.91 17.18 -10.85
C HIS A 160 -4.79 16.14 -11.96
N HIS A 161 -3.92 15.14 -11.78
CA HIS A 161 -3.68 14.14 -12.82
C HIS A 161 -4.81 13.11 -12.95
N ILE A 162 -5.52 12.81 -11.86
CA ILE A 162 -6.45 11.69 -11.81
C ILE A 162 -7.91 12.15 -11.71
N CYS A 163 -8.24 12.92 -10.68
CA CYS A 163 -9.61 13.32 -10.40
C CYS A 163 -10.11 14.37 -11.39
N ASP A 164 -9.32 15.42 -11.64
CA ASP A 164 -9.68 16.51 -12.56
C ASP A 164 -9.70 16.03 -14.02
N SER A 165 -8.97 14.95 -14.33
CA SER A 165 -9.01 14.22 -15.61
C SER A 165 -10.21 13.28 -15.75
N LYS A 166 -11.14 13.28 -14.79
CA LYS A 166 -12.40 12.52 -14.83
C LYS A 166 -12.23 10.99 -14.91
N PHE A 167 -11.12 10.46 -14.40
CA PHE A 167 -10.94 8.99 -14.32
C PHE A 167 -11.79 8.36 -13.20
N CYS A 168 -12.20 9.18 -12.24
CA CYS A 168 -13.12 8.84 -11.15
C CYS A 168 -14.60 8.97 -11.57
N GLU A 169 -14.91 9.30 -12.82
CA GLU A 169 -16.29 9.38 -13.31
C GLU A 169 -16.68 8.06 -13.97
N GLY A 170 -17.97 7.69 -13.88
CA GLY A 170 -18.50 6.51 -14.57
C GLY A 170 -18.64 6.72 -16.08
N PRO A 171 -18.87 5.64 -16.86
CA PRO A 171 -19.23 5.79 -18.25
C PRO A 171 -20.58 6.52 -18.34
N ASP A 172 -20.62 7.58 -19.16
CA ASP A 172 -21.77 8.48 -19.33
C ASP A 172 -23.05 7.74 -19.78
N GLU A 173 -22.90 6.55 -20.35
CA GLU A 173 -23.95 5.82 -21.07
C GLU A 173 -24.90 5.00 -20.19
N LYS A 174 -24.60 4.80 -18.90
CA LYS A 174 -25.51 4.08 -18.00
C LYS A 174 -25.72 4.87 -16.70
N ARG A 175 -26.82 5.62 -16.65
CA ARG A 175 -27.46 6.07 -15.41
C ARG A 175 -27.99 4.85 -14.63
N GLY A 176 -27.09 4.05 -14.09
CA GLY A 176 -27.43 3.07 -13.05
C GLY A 176 -27.58 3.80 -11.73
N GLU A 177 -28.61 3.47 -10.96
CA GLU A 177 -28.99 4.18 -9.72
C GLU A 177 -27.93 4.08 -8.60
N TYR A 178 -27.03 3.09 -8.66
CA TYR A 178 -25.94 2.95 -7.70
C TYR A 178 -24.71 2.28 -8.31
N ARG A 179 -23.56 2.96 -8.21
CA ARG A 179 -22.24 2.31 -8.28
C ARG A 179 -21.43 2.78 -7.08
N PHE A 180 -20.79 1.80 -6.42
CA PHE A 180 -19.77 2.03 -5.40
C PHE A 180 -18.76 3.08 -5.92
N PRO A 181 -18.34 4.07 -5.11
CA PRO A 181 -17.68 5.26 -5.63
C PRO A 181 -16.45 4.90 -6.47
N TYR A 182 -16.44 5.39 -7.71
CA TYR A 182 -15.32 5.33 -8.64
C TYR A 182 -14.20 6.21 -8.11
N CYS A 183 -13.38 5.70 -7.20
CA CYS A 183 -12.17 6.39 -6.81
C CYS A 183 -10.98 5.71 -7.44
N ALA A 184 -10.21 6.46 -8.21
CA ALA A 184 -8.98 6.01 -8.86
C ALA A 184 -7.72 6.48 -8.10
N ALA A 185 -7.89 7.19 -6.98
CA ALA A 185 -6.80 7.80 -6.22
C ALA A 185 -7.08 7.70 -4.72
N PHE A 186 -6.16 7.11 -3.96
CA PHE A 186 -6.33 6.92 -2.52
C PHE A 186 -5.07 7.32 -1.76
N LEU A 187 -5.30 7.80 -0.53
CA LEU A 187 -4.26 7.85 0.48
C LEU A 187 -4.34 6.56 1.31
N ARG A 188 -3.19 5.94 1.55
CA ARG A 188 -3.04 4.77 2.39
C ARG A 188 -2.17 5.09 3.62
N PRO A 189 -2.78 5.47 4.75
CA PRO A 189 -2.06 5.54 6.00
C PRO A 189 -1.65 4.14 6.45
N THR A 190 -0.36 3.93 6.64
CA THR A 190 0.18 2.67 7.16
C THR A 190 0.74 2.87 8.56
N ALA A 191 0.35 1.98 9.46
CA ALA A 191 1.00 1.89 10.76
C ALA A 191 2.46 1.46 10.56
N LYS A 192 3.34 1.92 11.45
CA LYS A 192 4.72 1.43 11.50
C LYS A 192 4.70 -0.08 11.74
N LEU A 193 5.24 -0.86 10.80
CA LEU A 193 5.47 -2.29 10.98
C LEU A 193 6.39 -2.49 12.20
N GLN A 194 5.93 -3.24 13.19
CA GLN A 194 6.74 -3.54 14.39
C GLN A 194 7.89 -4.51 14.07
N HIS A 195 7.71 -5.43 13.11
CA HIS A 195 8.73 -6.40 12.70
C HIS A 195 8.88 -6.44 11.17
N SER A 196 10.12 -6.39 10.66
CA SER A 196 10.44 -6.42 9.22
C SER A 196 10.11 -7.76 8.56
N ASP A 197 10.18 -8.84 9.32
CA ASP A 197 10.10 -10.21 8.81
C ASP A 197 8.69 -10.80 8.99
N SER A 198 7.78 -10.00 9.53
CA SER A 198 6.41 -10.44 9.75
C SER A 198 5.66 -10.51 8.42
N LYS A 199 5.11 -11.68 8.08
CA LYS A 199 4.16 -11.85 6.97
C LYS A 199 2.81 -11.18 7.25
N LEU A 200 2.62 -10.56 8.43
CA LEU A 200 1.38 -9.87 8.77
C LEU A 200 1.14 -8.70 7.83
N ILE A 201 -0.07 -8.67 7.27
CA ILE A 201 -0.56 -7.65 6.36
C ILE A 201 -0.43 -6.28 7.04
N THR A 202 0.13 -5.28 6.34
CA THR A 202 0.01 -3.90 6.82
C THR A 202 -1.48 -3.59 6.95
N SER A 203 -1.94 -3.27 8.17
CA SER A 203 -3.34 -2.89 8.42
C SER A 203 -3.60 -1.48 7.88
N GLY A 204 -3.55 -1.35 6.56
CA GLY A 204 -3.75 -0.12 5.82
C GLY A 204 -5.23 0.08 5.51
N TYR A 205 -5.67 1.33 5.65
CA TYR A 205 -6.94 1.81 5.11
C TYR A 205 -6.66 2.51 3.77
N HIS A 206 -7.53 2.30 2.79
CA HIS A 206 -7.54 3.10 1.56
C HIS A 206 -8.63 4.16 1.70
N ILE A 207 -8.20 5.42 1.81
CA ILE A 207 -9.08 6.58 1.92
C ILE A 207 -9.16 7.25 0.55
N PRO A 208 -10.36 7.40 -0.06
CA PRO A 208 -10.54 8.14 -1.29
C PRO A 208 -9.92 9.54 -1.21
N LEU A 209 -9.18 9.96 -2.24
CA LEU A 209 -8.45 11.22 -2.25
C LEU A 209 -9.34 12.44 -1.95
N CYS A 210 -10.55 12.47 -2.50
CA CYS A 210 -11.52 13.55 -2.25
C CYS A 210 -11.90 13.66 -0.76
N GLN A 211 -12.07 12.52 -0.07
CA GLN A 211 -12.36 12.49 1.36
C GLN A 211 -11.13 12.86 2.18
N THR A 212 -9.94 12.42 1.76
CA THR A 212 -8.67 12.79 2.37
C THR A 212 -8.49 14.30 2.37
N LEU A 213 -8.60 14.94 1.20
CA LEU A 213 -8.44 16.40 1.08
C LEU A 213 -9.46 17.16 1.91
N ALA A 214 -10.74 16.75 1.87
CA ALA A 214 -11.79 17.39 2.65
C ALA A 214 -11.59 17.28 4.17
N LEU A 215 -11.07 16.15 4.67
CA LEU A 215 -10.75 15.98 6.08
C LEU A 215 -9.54 16.83 6.50
N LEU A 216 -8.52 16.88 5.64
CA LEU A 216 -7.34 17.73 5.88
C LEU A 216 -7.71 19.21 5.88
N ASP A 217 -8.54 19.67 4.95
CA ASP A 217 -8.97 21.06 4.87
C ASP A 217 -9.78 21.49 6.09
N ARG A 218 -10.51 20.55 6.71
CA ARG A 218 -11.32 20.80 7.90
C ARG A 218 -10.51 20.75 9.19
N ASP A 219 -9.69 19.71 9.36
CA ASP A 219 -9.10 19.35 10.65
C ASP A 219 -7.57 19.48 10.70
N GLY A 220 -6.91 19.70 9.55
CA GLY A 220 -5.44 19.71 9.40
C GLY A 220 -4.76 18.35 9.66
N LYS A 221 -5.56 17.29 9.86
CA LYS A 221 -5.09 15.96 10.24
C LYS A 221 -6.11 14.88 9.90
N LEU A 222 -5.63 13.64 9.79
CA LEU A 222 -6.44 12.43 9.69
C LEU A 222 -6.26 11.61 10.95
N THR A 223 -7.37 11.13 11.53
CA THR A 223 -7.34 10.20 12.67
C THR A 223 -8.02 8.91 12.25
N LYS A 224 -7.66 7.77 12.86
CA LYS A 224 -8.35 6.50 12.62
C LYS A 224 -9.87 6.62 12.78
N LYS A 225 -10.33 7.40 13.76
CA LYS A 225 -11.77 7.66 13.96
C LYS A 225 -12.39 8.43 12.79
N SER A 226 -11.73 9.48 12.30
CA SER A 226 -12.27 10.30 11.20
C SER A 226 -12.27 9.59 9.85
N ILE A 227 -11.38 8.61 9.64
CA ILE A 227 -11.26 7.89 8.37
C ILE A 227 -12.05 6.58 8.33
N LYS A 228 -12.41 5.99 9.49
CA LYS A 228 -12.98 4.63 9.57
C LYS A 228 -14.24 4.45 8.71
N GLU A 229 -15.12 5.44 8.72
CA GLU A 229 -16.39 5.42 7.96
C GLU A 229 -16.24 5.83 6.50
N LYS A 230 -15.05 6.30 6.12
CA LYS A 230 -14.74 6.87 4.80
C LYS A 230 -13.67 6.09 4.06
N SER A 231 -13.29 4.92 4.56
CA SER A 231 -12.20 4.11 4.02
C SER A 231 -12.59 2.65 3.95
N ILE A 232 -11.85 1.93 3.13
CA ILE A 232 -11.94 0.49 2.97
C ILE A 232 -10.62 -0.14 3.39
N THR A 233 -10.66 -1.35 3.95
CA THR A 233 -9.43 -2.06 4.32
C THR A 233 -8.66 -2.49 3.08
N GLY A 234 -7.37 -2.79 3.23
CA GLY A 234 -6.53 -3.28 2.14
C GLY A 234 -7.06 -4.54 1.44
N SER A 235 -7.53 -5.52 2.21
CA SER A 235 -8.09 -6.76 1.66
C SER A 235 -9.37 -6.52 0.85
N ILE A 236 -10.31 -5.74 1.42
CA ILE A 236 -11.56 -5.40 0.74
C ILE A 236 -11.27 -4.60 -0.52
N PHE A 237 -10.32 -3.66 -0.48
CA PHE A 237 -9.95 -2.90 -1.67
C PHE A 237 -9.50 -3.81 -2.82
N GLU A 238 -8.60 -4.76 -2.57
CA GLU A 238 -8.07 -5.64 -3.61
C GLU A 238 -9.17 -6.54 -4.19
N GLU A 239 -10.05 -7.07 -3.35
CA GLU A 239 -11.22 -7.83 -3.78
C GLU A 239 -12.14 -6.98 -4.67
N LEU A 240 -12.49 -5.76 -4.24
CA LEU A 240 -13.28 -4.82 -5.03
C LEU A 240 -12.56 -4.39 -6.32
N PHE A 241 -11.22 -4.33 -6.31
CA PHE A 241 -10.43 -3.93 -7.46
C PHE A 241 -10.32 -5.05 -8.51
N VAL A 242 -10.28 -6.32 -8.11
CA VAL A 242 -10.31 -7.44 -9.06
C VAL A 242 -11.72 -7.62 -9.64
N ASN A 243 -12.75 -7.48 -8.82
CA ASN A 243 -14.15 -7.66 -9.23
C ASN A 243 -14.75 -6.47 -9.99
N ASN A 244 -13.92 -5.57 -10.52
CA ASN A 244 -14.35 -4.43 -11.32
C ASN A 244 -15.17 -3.35 -10.59
N ILE A 245 -15.17 -3.32 -9.26
CA ILE A 245 -15.99 -2.42 -8.44
C ILE A 245 -15.25 -1.09 -8.12
N ALA A 246 -14.01 -1.15 -7.60
CA ALA A 246 -13.22 0.03 -7.19
C ALA A 246 -12.16 0.45 -8.23
N GLY A 247 -11.69 1.70 -8.27
CA GLY A 247 -10.72 2.16 -9.28
C GLY A 247 -11.34 3.01 -10.39
N SER A 248 -10.54 3.33 -11.41
CA SER A 248 -10.97 4.19 -12.52
C SER A 248 -12.05 3.53 -13.38
N ARG A 249 -12.68 4.34 -14.24
CA ARG A 249 -13.33 3.81 -15.44
C ARG A 249 -12.33 3.08 -16.34
N TRP A 250 -12.86 2.20 -17.17
CA TRP A 250 -12.09 1.57 -18.24
C TRP A 250 -11.69 2.63 -19.26
N ILE A 251 -10.42 2.59 -19.66
CA ILE A 251 -9.85 3.39 -20.75
C ILE A 251 -9.08 2.47 -21.69
N THR A 252 -8.78 2.91 -22.90
CA THR A 252 -7.94 2.13 -23.81
C THR A 252 -6.50 2.10 -23.33
N ILE A 253 -5.75 1.05 -23.69
CA ILE A 253 -4.33 0.92 -23.38
C ILE A 253 -3.54 2.10 -23.98
N GLU A 254 -3.90 2.56 -25.18
CA GLU A 254 -3.26 3.71 -25.85
C GLU A 254 -3.44 5.00 -25.04
N LYS A 255 -4.61 5.17 -24.41
CA LYS A 255 -4.86 6.33 -23.54
C LYS A 255 -4.02 6.28 -22.27
N LEU A 256 -3.74 5.08 -21.74
CA LEU A 256 -2.80 4.92 -20.63
C LEU A 256 -1.36 5.18 -21.08
N GLU A 257 -0.95 4.73 -22.27
CA GLU A 257 0.36 5.06 -22.85
C GLU A 257 0.55 6.57 -22.99
N GLN A 258 -0.44 7.25 -23.56
CA GLN A 258 -0.42 8.70 -23.69
C GLN A 258 -0.35 9.39 -22.32
N PHE A 259 -1.12 8.91 -21.34
CA PHE A 259 -1.09 9.44 -19.97
C PHE A 259 0.31 9.40 -19.36
N TYR A 260 1.06 8.31 -19.57
CA TYR A 260 2.43 8.17 -19.09
C TYR A 260 3.44 8.97 -19.93
N TYR A 261 3.30 8.93 -21.25
CA TYR A 261 4.18 9.63 -22.19
C TYR A 261 4.19 11.14 -21.95
N GLU A 262 3.01 11.76 -21.79
CA GLU A 262 2.88 13.20 -21.52
C GLU A 262 3.57 13.64 -20.22
N LYS A 263 3.84 12.70 -19.32
CA LYS A 263 4.47 12.93 -18.02
C LYS A 263 5.93 12.48 -17.98
N GLY A 264 6.46 11.98 -19.10
CA GLY A 264 7.83 11.47 -19.18
C GLY A 264 8.04 10.16 -18.42
N ILE A 265 6.97 9.40 -18.17
CA ILE A 265 7.00 8.13 -17.43
C ILE A 265 7.11 6.97 -18.43
N ASN A 266 7.98 6.00 -18.16
CA ASN A 266 8.08 4.81 -19.00
C ASN A 266 6.86 3.90 -18.78
N SER A 267 6.05 3.72 -19.84
CA SER A 267 4.82 2.93 -19.76
C SER A 267 5.09 1.44 -19.52
N SER A 268 6.20 0.90 -20.03
CA SER A 268 6.53 -0.53 -19.99
C SER A 268 5.37 -1.44 -20.43
N LEU A 269 4.46 -0.98 -21.28
CA LEU A 269 3.27 -1.76 -21.70
C LEU A 269 3.58 -2.83 -22.76
N ASN A 270 4.80 -2.82 -23.31
CA ASN A 270 5.24 -3.85 -24.25
C ASN A 270 5.19 -5.26 -23.66
N THR A 271 5.52 -5.44 -22.37
CA THR A 271 5.43 -6.76 -21.72
C THR A 271 3.98 -7.22 -21.55
N ILE A 272 3.04 -6.29 -21.32
CA ILE A 272 1.60 -6.61 -21.30
C ILE A 272 1.13 -7.06 -22.69
N ARG A 273 1.58 -6.39 -23.77
CA ARG A 273 1.27 -6.78 -25.15
C ARG A 273 1.84 -8.15 -25.53
N ILE A 274 3.04 -8.49 -25.06
CA ILE A 274 3.64 -9.83 -25.27
C ILE A 274 2.74 -10.92 -24.67
N HIS A 275 2.21 -10.71 -23.46
CA HIS A 275 1.30 -11.67 -22.84
C HIS A 275 -0.01 -11.86 -23.63
N ALA A 276 -0.51 -10.82 -24.31
CA ALA A 276 -1.64 -10.99 -25.23
C ALA A 276 -1.28 -11.77 -26.50
N GLN A 277 -0.05 -11.63 -27.01
CA GLN A 277 0.39 -12.32 -28.23
C GLN A 277 0.73 -13.80 -28.01
N GLU A 278 1.35 -14.16 -26.88
CA GLU A 278 1.59 -15.57 -26.54
C GLU A 278 0.27 -16.37 -26.46
N VAL A 279 -0.83 -15.71 -26.09
CA VAL A 279 -2.17 -16.30 -26.05
C VAL A 279 -2.73 -16.65 -27.43
N ASP A 280 -2.41 -15.87 -28.47
CA ASP A 280 -2.88 -16.14 -29.84
C ASP A 280 -2.12 -17.28 -30.52
N THR A 281 -0.87 -17.51 -30.15
CA THR A 281 -0.04 -18.56 -30.77
C THR A 281 -0.53 -19.98 -30.50
N TYR A 282 -1.19 -20.24 -29.36
CA TYR A 282 -1.83 -21.53 -29.11
C TYR A 282 -2.99 -21.83 -30.08
N GLY A 283 -3.67 -20.80 -30.59
CA GLY A 283 -4.75 -20.94 -31.58
C GLY A 283 -4.25 -21.25 -32.99
N GLU A 284 -3.05 -20.81 -33.36
CA GLU A 284 -2.45 -21.12 -34.66
C GLU A 284 -1.77 -22.50 -34.69
N TYR A 285 -1.06 -22.89 -33.63
CA TYR A 285 -0.42 -24.22 -33.54
C TYR A 285 -1.43 -25.38 -33.61
N ASP A 286 -2.63 -25.22 -33.03
CA ASP A 286 -3.70 -26.23 -33.10
C ASP A 286 -4.41 -26.26 -34.47
N LYS A 287 -4.42 -25.16 -35.22
CA LYS A 287 -4.95 -25.11 -36.59
C LYS A 287 -4.01 -25.79 -37.60
N ILE A 288 -2.70 -25.73 -37.35
CA ILE A 288 -1.69 -26.38 -38.21
C ILE A 288 -1.76 -27.91 -38.06
N LYS A 289 -2.02 -28.44 -36.86
CA LYS A 289 -2.20 -29.89 -36.67
C LYS A 289 -3.44 -30.47 -37.36
N LYS A 290 -4.53 -29.70 -37.48
CA LYS A 290 -5.77 -30.16 -38.14
C LYS A 290 -5.76 -30.06 -39.68
N ARG A 291 -4.73 -29.46 -40.27
CA ARG A 291 -4.55 -29.37 -41.74
C ARG A 291 -3.51 -30.35 -42.27
N GLY A 292 -2.94 -31.19 -41.39
CA GLY A 292 -1.93 -32.20 -41.72
C GLY A 292 -2.41 -33.65 -41.63
N ASP A 293 -3.72 -33.88 -41.50
CA ASP A 293 -4.36 -35.21 -41.65
C ASP A 293 -4.97 -35.36 -43.04
#